data_AF-A0A6I7Q3H1-F1
#
_entry.id   AF-A0A6I7Q3H1-F1
#
_cell.length_a   1.000
_cell.length_b   1.000
_cell.length_c   1.000
_cell.angle_alpha   90.00
_cell.angle_beta   90.00
_cell.angle_gamma   90.00
#
_symmetry.space_group_name_H-M   'P 1'
#
loop_
_entity.id
_entity.type
_entity.pdbx_description
1 polymer ?
#
loop_
_entity_poly.entity_id
_entity_poly.type
_entity_poly.pdbx_seq_one_letter_code
_entity_poly.pdbx_strand_id
1 'polypeptide(L)'
;MVALADFQLPRALDPAAVRKRWGTVKQVLGLRRTEAPAPVRLEADLQALPPARLASLVPPIDWTPAARALDAAIGDWPAAEPPVRFLIGPPHASHADILRRWAVMHGALTVAAPAPGAVLAGGESWLAAWQAATQATGVHSPRCWVLPALERCYLRHANGLGLIRRLLWLALSGRLGPGLIGCDSWAWTYLQHVWDLPQVGAYTVQGFDGHRLTAHLANCADPDPDGRLPRFCNACSSTQVLPDLDQIARGDFTVSSQPKQLAARCRGNPGIARLYWQARLRVEPEDGRAAEAADDGAEARAPGDQNPAAGLAER
;
A
#
# COMPACT_ATOMS: atom_id res chain seq x y z
N MET A 1 -7.43 -2.21 12.77
CA MET A 1 -6.51 -3.28 13.22
C MET A 1 -7.36 -4.36 13.87
N VAL A 2 -6.93 -5.62 13.88
CA VAL A 2 -7.62 -6.72 14.59
C VAL A 2 -6.62 -7.56 15.36
N ALA A 3 -7.07 -8.30 16.37
CA ALA A 3 -6.25 -9.34 16.96
C ALA A 3 -5.91 -10.40 15.90
N LEU A 4 -4.74 -11.02 15.99
CA LEU A 4 -4.26 -12.00 15.00
C LEU A 4 -5.22 -13.20 14.87
N ALA A 5 -5.83 -13.62 15.98
CA ALA A 5 -6.82 -14.71 16.00
C ALA A 5 -8.13 -14.35 15.26
N ASP A 6 -8.46 -13.07 15.18
CA ASP A 6 -9.68 -12.56 14.56
C ASP A 6 -9.48 -12.18 13.08
N PHE A 7 -8.30 -12.43 12.52
CA PHE A 7 -8.02 -12.11 11.13
C PHE A 7 -8.93 -12.90 10.19
N GLN A 8 -9.64 -12.17 9.33
CA GLN A 8 -10.53 -12.77 8.35
C GLN A 8 -10.05 -12.51 6.93
N LEU A 9 -10.08 -13.55 6.10
CA LEU A 9 -9.86 -13.39 4.66
C LEU A 9 -11.09 -12.74 4.01
N PRO A 10 -10.90 -11.85 3.02
CA PRO A 10 -12.00 -11.40 2.18
C PRO A 10 -12.72 -12.62 1.61
N ARG A 11 -14.04 -12.66 1.76
CA ARG A 11 -14.85 -13.71 1.14
C ARG A 11 -14.61 -13.67 -0.37
N ALA A 12 -14.03 -14.73 -0.91
CA ALA A 12 -14.00 -14.91 -2.35
C ALA A 12 -15.45 -15.00 -2.84
N LEU A 13 -15.73 -14.44 -4.01
CA LEU A 13 -16.88 -14.90 -4.78
C LEU A 13 -16.70 -16.43 -4.94
N ASP A 14 -17.79 -17.20 -4.86
CA ASP A 14 -17.80 -18.67 -4.87
C ASP A 14 -16.71 -19.25 -5.81
N PRO A 15 -15.79 -20.12 -5.35
CA PRO A 15 -14.70 -20.67 -6.16
C PRO A 15 -15.15 -21.29 -7.48
N ALA A 16 -16.36 -21.86 -7.52
CA ALA A 16 -16.97 -22.38 -8.75
C ALA A 16 -17.40 -21.24 -9.68
N ALA A 17 -18.01 -20.19 -9.14
CA ALA A 17 -18.26 -18.95 -9.87
C ALA A 17 -16.96 -18.25 -10.29
N VAL A 18 -15.88 -18.32 -9.50
CA VAL A 18 -14.58 -17.74 -9.81
C VAL A 18 -13.87 -18.52 -10.91
N ARG A 19 -13.89 -19.87 -10.93
CA ARG A 19 -13.31 -20.63 -12.06
C ARG A 19 -14.14 -20.50 -13.33
N LYS A 20 -15.47 -20.55 -13.22
CA LYS A 20 -16.37 -20.44 -14.38
C LYS A 20 -16.35 -19.03 -14.96
N ARG A 21 -16.35 -17.99 -14.09
CA ARG A 21 -16.18 -16.59 -14.49
C ARG A 21 -14.74 -16.23 -14.80
N TRP A 22 -13.73 -16.97 -14.34
CA TRP A 22 -12.35 -16.86 -14.84
C TRP A 22 -12.18 -17.50 -16.21
N GLY A 23 -12.97 -18.51 -16.56
CA GLY A 23 -13.13 -18.98 -17.95
C GLY A 23 -13.68 -17.86 -18.85
N THR A 24 -14.73 -17.18 -18.40
CA THR A 24 -15.32 -16.01 -19.07
C THR A 24 -14.37 -14.81 -19.08
N VAL A 25 -13.59 -14.59 -18.02
CA VAL A 25 -12.58 -13.54 -17.94
C VAL A 25 -11.34 -13.90 -18.76
N LYS A 26 -10.97 -15.18 -18.95
CA LYS A 26 -9.95 -15.59 -19.94
C LYS A 26 -10.45 -15.41 -21.38
N GLN A 27 -11.75 -15.54 -21.63
CA GLN A 27 -12.40 -15.23 -22.90
C GLN A 27 -12.47 -13.71 -23.16
N VAL A 28 -12.69 -12.90 -22.12
CA VAL A 28 -12.69 -11.42 -22.21
C VAL A 28 -11.27 -10.83 -22.16
N LEU A 29 -10.29 -11.53 -21.56
CA LEU A 29 -8.85 -11.19 -21.51
C LEU A 29 -8.03 -11.85 -22.65
N GLY A 30 -8.66 -12.31 -23.74
CA GLY A 30 -7.98 -12.69 -24.98
C GLY A 30 -7.03 -13.91 -24.95
N LEU A 31 -7.07 -14.77 -23.93
CA LEU A 31 -6.10 -15.87 -23.77
C LEU A 31 -6.55 -17.23 -24.36
N ARG A 32 -7.72 -17.30 -25.00
CA ARG A 32 -8.09 -18.33 -26.02
C ARG A 32 -9.07 -17.72 -27.01
N ARG A 33 -8.73 -17.77 -28.30
CA ARG A 33 -9.53 -17.25 -29.42
C ARG A 33 -10.77 -18.13 -29.63
N THR A 34 -11.90 -17.76 -29.05
CA THR A 34 -13.24 -18.17 -29.53
C THR A 34 -14.22 -17.06 -29.16
N GLU A 35 -15.05 -16.67 -30.14
CA GLU A 35 -15.80 -15.42 -30.29
C GLU A 35 -16.56 -14.97 -29.02
N ALA A 36 -15.98 -13.99 -28.31
CA ALA A 36 -16.68 -13.11 -27.38
C ALA A 36 -17.08 -11.82 -28.12
N PRO A 37 -18.14 -11.11 -27.70
CA PRO A 37 -18.58 -9.87 -28.35
C PRO A 37 -17.43 -8.86 -28.37
N ALA A 38 -17.31 -8.15 -29.49
CA ALA A 38 -16.20 -7.25 -29.75
C ALA A 38 -16.04 -6.24 -28.60
N PRO A 39 -14.83 -6.07 -28.05
CA PRO A 39 -14.59 -5.11 -26.99
C PRO A 39 -14.90 -3.69 -27.49
N VAL A 40 -15.45 -2.83 -26.63
CA VAL A 40 -15.73 -1.43 -26.99
C VAL A 40 -14.45 -0.68 -27.40
N ARG A 41 -13.28 -1.09 -26.84
CA ARG A 41 -11.94 -0.69 -27.28
C ARG A 41 -10.99 -1.87 -27.22
N LEU A 42 -10.16 -2.05 -28.24
CA LEU A 42 -9.15 -3.10 -28.23
C LEU A 42 -8.07 -2.73 -27.21
N GLU A 43 -7.69 -3.66 -26.33
CA GLU A 43 -6.59 -3.44 -25.37
C GLU A 43 -5.26 -3.07 -26.07
N ALA A 44 -5.13 -3.42 -27.36
CA ALA A 44 -4.00 -3.06 -28.21
C ALA A 44 -3.88 -1.55 -28.45
N ASP A 45 -4.98 -0.80 -28.34
CA ASP A 45 -5.01 0.65 -28.57
C ASP A 45 -4.69 1.44 -27.29
N LEU A 46 -4.61 0.76 -26.14
CA LEU A 46 -4.34 1.38 -24.84
C LEU A 46 -2.84 1.48 -24.57
N GLN A 47 -2.38 2.66 -24.17
CA GLN A 47 -0.96 2.92 -23.94
C GLN A 47 -0.57 2.67 -22.48
N ALA A 48 0.68 2.24 -22.28
CA ALA A 48 1.28 2.19 -20.96
C ALA A 48 1.46 3.62 -20.43
N LEU A 49 1.13 3.82 -19.16
CA LEU A 49 1.32 5.11 -18.49
C LEU A 49 2.80 5.33 -18.17
N PRO A 50 3.33 6.56 -18.33
CA PRO A 50 4.66 6.92 -17.85
C PRO A 50 4.82 6.65 -16.34
N PRO A 51 6.01 6.26 -15.85
CA PRO A 51 6.21 5.92 -14.45
C PRO A 51 5.81 7.03 -13.46
N ALA A 52 6.07 8.30 -13.82
CA ALA A 52 5.69 9.45 -13.00
C ALA A 52 4.16 9.57 -12.84
N ARG A 53 3.41 9.37 -13.93
CA ARG A 53 1.93 9.40 -13.89
C ARG A 53 1.39 8.20 -13.12
N LEU A 54 1.97 7.01 -13.28
CA LEU A 54 1.61 5.84 -12.47
C LEU A 54 1.85 6.06 -10.97
N ALA A 55 2.93 6.74 -10.60
CA ALA A 55 3.26 7.03 -9.21
C ALA A 55 2.27 8.00 -8.57
N SER A 56 1.72 8.94 -9.33
CA SER A 56 0.68 9.89 -8.87
C SER A 56 -0.72 9.25 -8.82
N LEU A 57 -1.05 8.36 -9.76
CA LEU A 57 -2.33 7.64 -9.75
C LEU A 57 -2.39 6.54 -8.67
N VAL A 58 -1.24 5.99 -8.29
CA VAL A 58 -1.13 4.88 -7.34
C VAL A 58 0.07 5.11 -6.41
N PRO A 59 0.03 6.14 -5.55
CA PRO A 59 1.13 6.47 -4.66
C PRO A 59 1.42 5.34 -3.65
N PRO A 60 2.59 5.33 -3.01
CA PRO A 60 2.85 4.44 -1.89
C PRO A 60 1.76 4.55 -0.80
N ILE A 61 1.45 3.43 -0.15
CA ILE A 61 0.43 3.40 0.90
C ILE A 61 0.87 4.27 2.07
N ASP A 62 0.05 5.24 2.46
CA ASP A 62 0.19 5.88 3.77
C ASP A 62 -0.29 4.94 4.87
N TRP A 63 0.64 4.55 5.74
CA TRP A 63 0.38 3.66 6.88
C TRP A 63 -0.06 4.40 8.15
N THR A 64 -0.19 5.73 8.12
CA THR A 64 -0.65 6.53 9.28
C THR A 64 -2.04 6.14 9.78
N PRO A 65 -3.04 5.88 8.92
CA PRO A 65 -4.33 5.35 9.36
C PRO A 65 -4.21 3.99 10.06
N ALA A 66 -3.28 3.14 9.62
CA ALA A 66 -3.05 1.84 10.26
C ALA A 66 -2.38 1.99 11.63
N ALA A 67 -1.47 2.97 11.81
CA ALA A 67 -0.89 3.30 13.10
C ALA A 67 -1.94 3.82 14.10
N ARG A 68 -2.86 4.70 13.67
CA ARG A 68 -4.01 5.12 14.48
C ARG A 68 -4.95 3.97 14.81
N ALA A 69 -5.19 3.07 13.85
CA ALA A 69 -6.02 1.90 14.08
C ALA A 69 -5.36 0.87 15.01
N LEU A 70 -4.02 0.83 15.07
CA LEU A 70 -3.29 0.05 16.06
C LEU A 70 -3.50 0.65 17.45
N ASP A 71 -3.31 1.95 17.58
CA ASP A 71 -3.49 2.69 18.83
C ASP A 71 -4.87 2.45 19.46
N ALA A 72 -5.93 2.61 18.65
CA ALA A 72 -7.29 2.32 19.07
C ALA A 72 -7.52 0.85 19.46
N ALA A 73 -6.84 -0.10 18.79
CA ALA A 73 -7.01 -1.53 19.07
C ALA A 73 -6.23 -2.00 20.30
N ILE A 74 -5.17 -1.28 20.70
CA ILE A 74 -4.41 -1.60 21.89
C ILE A 74 -5.02 -1.00 23.17
N GLY A 75 -5.87 0.03 23.06
CA GLY A 75 -6.65 0.56 24.17
C GLY A 75 -5.79 1.04 25.35
N ASP A 76 -6.22 0.73 26.58
CA ASP A 76 -5.61 1.21 27.84
C ASP A 76 -4.25 0.55 28.20
N TRP A 77 -3.62 -0.14 27.26
CA TRP A 77 -2.23 -0.57 27.42
C TRP A 77 -1.33 0.67 27.55
N PRO A 78 -0.42 0.75 28.55
CA PRO A 78 0.42 -0.33 29.07
C PRO A 78 0.04 -0.96 30.43
N ALA A 79 -1.16 -0.72 30.98
CA ALA A 79 -1.54 -1.22 32.31
C ALA A 79 -1.79 -2.75 32.40
N ALA A 80 -1.69 -3.49 31.29
CA ALA A 80 -2.01 -4.92 31.20
C ALA A 80 -0.75 -5.79 31.00
N GLU A 81 -0.70 -6.94 31.67
CA GLU A 81 0.33 -7.98 31.45
C GLU A 81 -0.05 -8.94 30.30
N PRO A 82 0.91 -9.41 29.49
CA PRO A 82 2.31 -9.03 29.45
C PRO A 82 2.49 -7.62 28.88
N PRO A 83 3.55 -6.89 29.28
CA PRO A 83 3.74 -5.50 28.90
C PRO A 83 4.15 -5.33 27.43
N VAL A 84 4.25 -6.41 26.63
CA VAL A 84 4.68 -6.35 25.23
C VAL A 84 3.59 -6.90 24.32
N ARG A 85 3.36 -6.20 23.21
CA ARG A 85 2.42 -6.60 22.15
C ARG A 85 3.10 -6.69 20.81
N PHE A 86 2.54 -7.50 19.91
CA PHE A 86 3.11 -7.78 18.60
C PHE A 86 2.23 -7.21 17.49
N LEU A 87 2.85 -6.65 16.46
CA LEU A 87 2.22 -6.37 15.18
C LEU A 87 2.81 -7.32 14.13
N ILE A 88 1.98 -8.23 13.65
CA ILE A 88 2.36 -9.23 12.65
C ILE A 88 1.89 -8.77 11.27
N GLY A 89 2.85 -8.56 10.37
CA GLY A 89 2.58 -8.11 9.01
C GLY A 89 2.84 -9.21 7.98
N PRO A 90 1.91 -9.49 7.04
CA PRO A 90 2.29 -10.20 5.82
C PRO A 90 3.25 -9.32 4.98
N PRO A 91 4.00 -9.92 4.05
CA PRO A 91 4.82 -9.16 3.10
C PRO A 91 4.02 -8.05 2.44
N HIS A 92 4.63 -6.88 2.23
CA HIS A 92 3.99 -5.68 1.65
C HIS A 92 2.88 -5.01 2.48
N ALA A 93 2.56 -5.47 3.70
CA ALA A 93 1.67 -4.77 4.64
C ALA A 93 2.41 -3.92 5.70
N SER A 94 3.70 -3.64 5.43
CA SER A 94 4.67 -2.84 6.19
C SER A 94 4.41 -2.64 7.70
N HIS A 95 4.52 -3.72 8.48
CA HIS A 95 4.46 -3.66 9.95
C HIS A 95 5.47 -2.67 10.54
N ALA A 96 6.69 -2.63 9.99
CA ALA A 96 7.73 -1.73 10.45
C ALA A 96 7.35 -0.26 10.30
N ASP A 97 6.72 0.13 9.20
CA ASP A 97 6.32 1.51 8.94
C ASP A 97 5.12 1.95 9.77
N ILE A 98 4.20 1.02 10.05
CA ILE A 98 3.09 1.24 10.98
C ILE A 98 3.65 1.54 12.37
N LEU A 99 4.59 0.72 12.85
CA LEU A 99 5.19 0.88 14.17
C LEU A 99 6.07 2.11 14.30
N ARG A 100 6.83 2.49 13.26
CA ARG A 100 7.60 3.75 13.28
C ARG A 100 6.68 4.97 13.39
N ARG A 101 5.57 4.97 12.66
CA ARG A 101 4.57 6.06 12.75
C ARG A 101 3.93 6.11 14.13
N TRP A 102 3.56 4.96 14.68
CA TRP A 102 3.07 4.87 16.06
C TRP A 102 4.12 5.39 17.05
N ALA A 103 5.39 5.04 16.88
CA ALA A 103 6.46 5.52 17.76
C ALA A 103 6.58 7.05 17.73
N VAL A 104 6.50 7.67 16.55
CA VAL A 104 6.48 9.14 16.40
C VAL A 104 5.27 9.76 17.10
N MET A 105 4.07 9.17 16.93
CA MET A 105 2.84 9.67 17.57
C MET A 105 2.92 9.69 19.11
N HIS A 106 3.62 8.73 19.71
CA HIS A 106 3.70 8.58 21.18
C HIS A 106 5.05 9.01 21.78
N GLY A 107 5.98 9.51 20.97
CA GLY A 107 7.35 9.81 21.41
C GLY A 107 8.07 8.57 21.96
N ALA A 108 7.76 7.38 21.44
CA ALA A 108 8.32 6.12 21.90
C ALA A 108 9.75 5.90 21.38
N LEU A 109 10.58 5.20 22.16
CA LEU A 109 11.93 4.85 21.74
C LEU A 109 11.89 3.84 20.59
N THR A 110 12.29 4.25 19.38
CA THR A 110 12.44 3.32 18.26
C THR A 110 13.78 2.62 18.32
N VAL A 111 13.75 1.30 18.53
CA VAL A 111 14.92 0.43 18.64
C VAL A 111 15.34 -0.02 17.25
N ALA A 112 16.54 0.36 16.82
CA ALA A 112 17.11 -0.12 15.57
C ALA A 112 17.50 -1.60 15.69
N ALA A 113 17.27 -2.38 14.63
CA ALA A 113 17.71 -3.77 14.59
C ALA A 113 19.24 -3.87 14.60
N PRO A 114 19.81 -4.93 15.22
CA PRO A 114 21.25 -5.17 15.21
C PRO A 114 21.77 -5.45 13.79
N ALA A 115 23.06 -5.19 13.57
CA ALA A 115 23.74 -5.67 12.37
C ALA A 115 23.88 -7.21 12.42
N PRO A 116 23.88 -7.92 11.27
CA PRO A 116 24.00 -9.38 11.25
C PRO A 116 25.23 -9.92 12.00
N GLY A 117 26.37 -9.23 11.92
CA GLY A 117 27.58 -9.59 12.69
C GLY A 117 27.38 -9.50 14.20
N ALA A 118 26.61 -8.51 14.68
CA ALA A 118 26.27 -8.38 16.09
C ALA A 118 25.33 -9.51 16.56
N VAL A 119 24.41 -9.97 15.70
CA VAL A 119 23.56 -11.14 15.98
C VAL A 119 24.41 -12.40 16.18
N LEU A 120 25.38 -12.64 15.30
CA LEU A 120 26.29 -13.79 15.41
C LEU A 120 27.21 -13.71 16.64
N ALA A 121 27.56 -12.50 17.07
CA ALA A 121 28.33 -12.26 18.29
C ALA A 121 27.49 -12.28 19.58
N GLY A 122 26.21 -12.70 19.51
CA GLY A 122 25.30 -12.81 20.66
C GLY A 122 24.53 -11.53 21.00
N GLY A 123 24.87 -10.38 20.40
CA GLY A 123 24.11 -9.14 20.51
C GLY A 123 24.14 -8.44 21.87
N GLU A 124 25.08 -8.80 22.75
CA GLU A 124 25.20 -8.24 24.11
C GLU A 124 25.37 -6.71 24.10
N SER A 125 26.27 -6.20 23.26
CA SER A 125 26.52 -4.76 23.15
C SER A 125 25.30 -3.99 22.65
N TRP A 126 24.52 -4.60 21.75
CA TRP A 126 23.28 -4.02 21.24
C TRP A 126 22.18 -3.98 22.32
N LEU A 127 22.02 -5.06 23.10
CA LEU A 127 21.09 -5.07 24.24
C LEU A 127 21.50 -4.06 25.31
N ALA A 128 22.79 -3.97 25.65
CA ALA A 128 23.30 -3.02 26.63
C ALA A 128 23.07 -1.56 26.18
N ALA A 129 23.31 -1.26 24.90
CA ALA A 129 23.04 0.06 24.33
C ALA A 129 21.55 0.43 24.39
N TRP A 130 20.67 -0.53 24.11
CA TRP A 130 19.22 -0.33 24.25
C TRP A 130 18.84 -0.05 25.71
N GLN A 131 19.30 -0.86 26.66
CA GLN A 131 19.01 -0.66 28.08
C GLN A 131 19.57 0.68 28.61
N ALA A 132 20.73 1.11 28.13
CA ALA A 132 21.29 2.42 28.46
C ALA A 132 20.42 3.55 27.90
N ALA A 133 19.93 3.45 26.67
CA ALA A 133 19.04 4.44 26.05
C ALA A 133 17.71 4.58 26.82
N THR A 134 17.16 3.49 27.35
CA THR A 134 15.95 3.52 28.18
C THR A 134 16.19 4.12 29.56
N GLN A 135 17.41 4.08 30.10
CA GLN A 135 17.76 4.63 31.42
C GLN A 135 18.23 6.09 31.37
N ALA A 136 18.88 6.49 30.27
CA ALA A 136 19.39 7.86 30.08
C ALA A 136 18.28 8.91 29.91
N THR A 137 17.06 8.48 29.62
CA THR A 137 15.90 9.35 29.53
C THR A 137 15.28 9.48 30.93
N GLY A 138 15.57 10.58 31.63
CA GLY A 138 15.14 10.89 33.02
C GLY A 138 13.62 10.94 33.22
N VAL A 139 13.09 11.78 34.12
CA VAL A 139 11.65 11.85 34.52
C VAL A 139 10.64 11.99 33.34
N HIS A 140 11.13 12.31 32.14
CA HIS A 140 10.41 12.24 30.86
C HIS A 140 10.78 11.00 30.01
N SER A 141 10.91 9.83 30.62
CA SER A 141 11.22 8.59 29.89
C SER A 141 10.15 8.31 28.82
N PRO A 142 10.52 7.82 27.63
CA PRO A 142 9.54 7.33 26.68
C PRO A 142 8.73 6.23 27.37
N ARG A 143 7.41 6.40 27.42
CA ARG A 143 6.49 5.49 28.14
C ARG A 143 6.49 4.06 27.58
N CYS A 144 7.13 3.86 26.43
CA CYS A 144 7.13 2.63 25.66
C CYS A 144 8.32 2.61 24.67
N TRP A 145 8.79 1.42 24.30
CA TRP A 145 9.72 1.21 23.20
C TRP A 145 9.07 0.48 22.02
N VAL A 146 9.64 0.65 20.83
CA VAL A 146 9.18 0.02 19.60
C VAL A 146 10.34 -0.66 18.90
N LEU A 147 10.22 -1.96 18.64
CA LEU A 147 11.13 -2.72 17.79
C LEU A 147 10.43 -3.03 16.46
N PRO A 148 10.69 -2.29 15.36
CA PRO A 148 9.88 -2.40 14.16
C PRO A 148 10.02 -3.72 13.37
N ALA A 149 11.13 -4.44 13.53
CA ALA A 149 11.49 -5.57 12.66
C ALA A 149 12.26 -6.66 13.42
N LEU A 150 11.53 -7.50 14.15
CA LEU A 150 12.03 -8.64 14.93
C LEU A 150 12.79 -9.65 14.06
N GLU A 151 12.38 -9.81 12.82
CA GLU A 151 12.99 -10.70 11.82
C GLU A 151 14.46 -10.37 11.53
N ARG A 152 14.93 -9.18 11.93
CA ARG A 152 16.32 -8.76 11.81
C ARG A 152 17.16 -9.03 13.07
N CYS A 153 16.55 -9.53 14.14
CA CYS A 153 17.22 -9.83 15.42
C CYS A 153 17.72 -11.28 15.52
N TYR A 154 17.62 -12.07 14.45
CA TYR A 154 18.11 -13.44 14.40
C TYR A 154 18.57 -13.84 13.00
N LEU A 155 19.33 -14.93 12.93
CA LEU A 155 19.68 -15.61 11.68
C LEU A 155 19.24 -17.07 11.80
N ARG A 156 18.81 -17.67 10.68
CA ARG A 156 18.45 -19.11 10.61
C ARG A 156 19.72 -19.97 10.59
N HIS A 157 20.50 -19.86 11.65
CA HIS A 157 21.80 -20.47 11.85
C HIS A 157 21.89 -20.98 13.29
N ALA A 158 22.69 -22.02 13.56
CA ALA A 158 22.80 -22.64 14.89
C ALA A 158 23.13 -21.61 16.00
N ASN A 159 24.04 -20.67 15.69
CA ASN A 159 24.42 -19.58 16.60
C ASN A 159 23.58 -18.30 16.42
N GLY A 160 22.62 -18.31 15.49
CA GLY A 160 21.84 -17.13 15.10
C GLY A 160 20.60 -16.85 15.95
N LEU A 161 20.26 -17.75 16.89
CA LEU A 161 19.05 -17.65 17.72
C LEU A 161 19.29 -17.15 19.14
N GLY A 162 20.54 -17.03 19.60
CA GLY A 162 20.85 -16.66 20.98
C GLY A 162 20.24 -15.30 21.38
N LEU A 163 20.45 -14.29 20.53
CA LEU A 163 19.96 -12.94 20.76
C LEU A 163 18.43 -12.88 20.85
N ILE A 164 17.71 -13.44 19.87
CA ILE A 164 16.25 -13.37 19.84
C ILE A 164 15.60 -14.08 21.03
N ARG A 165 16.17 -15.20 21.47
CA ARG A 165 15.71 -15.93 22.65
C ARG A 165 15.83 -15.08 23.91
N ARG A 166 16.99 -14.45 24.10
CA ARG A 166 17.24 -13.55 25.23
C ARG A 166 16.36 -12.29 25.17
N LEU A 167 16.22 -11.68 24.00
CA LEU A 167 15.36 -10.52 23.77
C LEU A 167 13.92 -10.82 24.16
N LEU A 168 13.35 -11.92 23.63
CA LEU A 168 11.97 -12.30 23.92
C LEU A 168 11.78 -12.67 25.38
N TRP A 169 12.75 -13.35 26.01
CA TRP A 169 12.70 -13.59 27.45
C TRP A 169 12.65 -12.29 28.26
N LEU A 170 13.51 -11.31 27.96
CA LEU A 170 13.54 -10.01 28.65
C LEU A 170 12.25 -9.21 28.41
N ALA A 171 11.75 -9.19 27.18
CA ALA A 171 10.53 -8.49 26.80
C ALA A 171 9.30 -9.08 27.49
N LEU A 172 9.13 -10.41 27.41
CA LEU A 172 7.96 -11.10 27.93
C LEU A 172 7.95 -11.17 29.46
N SER A 173 9.13 -11.18 30.10
CA SER A 173 9.23 -11.06 31.56
C SER A 173 9.08 -9.62 32.07
N GLY A 174 8.80 -8.65 31.19
CA GLY A 174 8.66 -7.24 31.53
C GLY A 174 9.95 -6.51 31.92
N ARG A 175 11.12 -7.14 31.79
CA ARG A 175 12.42 -6.54 32.15
C ARG A 175 12.85 -5.41 31.22
N LEU A 176 12.26 -5.32 30.03
CA LEU A 176 12.45 -4.19 29.11
C LEU A 176 11.37 -3.10 29.29
N GLY A 177 10.39 -3.31 30.17
CA GLY A 177 9.20 -2.46 30.26
C GLY A 177 8.28 -2.59 29.04
N PRO A 178 7.28 -1.70 28.92
CA PRO A 178 6.27 -1.79 27.87
C PRO A 178 6.82 -1.57 26.47
N GLY A 179 6.39 -2.41 25.52
CA GLY A 179 6.85 -2.29 24.15
C GLY A 179 5.97 -2.89 23.05
N LEU A 180 6.17 -2.41 21.83
CA LEU A 180 5.59 -2.98 20.62
C LEU A 180 6.68 -3.63 19.77
N ILE A 181 6.45 -4.87 19.36
CA ILE A 181 7.33 -5.62 18.46
C ILE A 181 6.64 -5.83 17.12
N GLY A 182 7.28 -5.39 16.05
CA GLY A 182 6.88 -5.71 14.68
C GLY A 182 7.58 -6.98 14.22
N CYS A 183 6.84 -7.87 13.58
CA CYS A 183 7.41 -9.08 13.02
C CYS A 183 6.72 -9.43 11.71
N ASP A 184 7.51 -9.82 10.70
CA ASP A 184 6.91 -10.39 9.50
C ASP A 184 6.28 -11.76 9.80
N SER A 185 5.21 -12.11 9.09
CA SER A 185 4.44 -13.33 9.32
C SER A 185 5.24 -14.64 9.15
N TRP A 186 6.28 -14.67 8.32
CA TRP A 186 7.12 -15.85 8.10
C TRP A 186 8.13 -16.02 9.23
N ALA A 187 8.71 -14.92 9.71
CA ALA A 187 9.54 -14.93 10.90
C ALA A 187 8.73 -15.31 12.13
N TRP A 188 7.52 -14.77 12.28
CA TRP A 188 6.60 -15.15 13.36
C TRP A 188 6.33 -16.65 13.38
N THR A 189 5.92 -17.21 12.23
CA THR A 189 5.67 -18.66 12.09
C THR A 189 6.91 -19.49 12.40
N TYR A 190 8.08 -19.06 11.94
CA TYR A 190 9.34 -19.73 12.24
C TYR A 190 9.66 -19.70 13.74
N LEU A 191 9.50 -18.55 14.40
CA LEU A 191 9.77 -18.40 15.83
C LEU A 191 8.82 -19.26 16.66
N GLN A 192 7.53 -19.33 16.30
CA GLN A 192 6.57 -20.25 16.92
C GLN A 192 6.94 -21.73 16.74
N HIS A 193 7.65 -22.08 15.67
CA HIS A 193 8.08 -23.45 15.43
C HIS A 193 9.34 -23.83 16.24
N VAL A 194 10.29 -22.90 16.40
CA VAL A 194 11.58 -23.17 17.07
C VAL A 194 11.58 -22.80 18.55
N TRP A 195 10.49 -22.21 19.05
CA TRP A 195 10.31 -21.77 20.43
C TRP A 195 8.83 -21.79 20.79
N ASP A 196 8.50 -22.29 21.98
CA ASP A 196 7.14 -22.26 22.52
C ASP A 196 6.82 -20.84 23.04
N LEU A 197 6.38 -19.97 22.14
CA LEU A 197 6.04 -18.60 22.48
C LEU A 197 4.72 -18.59 23.25
N PRO A 198 4.65 -17.97 24.44
CA PRO A 198 3.40 -17.85 25.18
C PRO A 198 2.37 -17.09 24.33
N GLN A 199 1.08 -17.28 24.65
CA GLN A 199 0.04 -16.48 24.03
C GLN A 199 0.23 -15.01 24.40
N VAL A 200 0.70 -14.24 23.42
CA VAL A 200 0.96 -12.81 23.52
C VAL A 200 -0.08 -12.06 22.72
N GLY A 201 -0.42 -10.85 23.16
CA GLY A 201 -1.29 -9.97 22.40
C GLY A 201 -0.67 -9.63 21.05
N ALA A 202 -1.15 -10.28 19.99
CA ALA A 202 -0.69 -10.08 18.62
C ALA A 202 -1.81 -9.48 17.77
N TYR A 203 -1.45 -8.52 16.95
CA TYR A 203 -2.36 -7.75 16.09
C TYR A 203 -1.91 -7.82 14.65
N THR A 204 -2.83 -7.61 13.72
CA THR A 204 -2.53 -7.51 12.29
C THR A 204 -3.50 -6.57 11.58
N VAL A 205 -3.07 -6.05 10.44
CA VAL A 205 -3.93 -5.27 9.57
C VAL A 205 -4.96 -6.21 8.96
N GLN A 206 -6.23 -5.96 9.25
CA GLN A 206 -7.33 -6.75 8.69
C GLN A 206 -7.31 -6.68 7.16
N GLY A 207 -7.50 -7.83 6.52
CA GLY A 207 -7.55 -7.93 5.06
C GLY A 207 -8.60 -6.98 4.48
N PHE A 208 -8.24 -6.30 3.39
CA PHE A 208 -9.15 -5.42 2.68
C PHE A 208 -10.10 -6.28 1.84
N ASP A 209 -11.40 -6.15 2.12
CA ASP A 209 -12.43 -6.64 1.21
C ASP A 209 -12.58 -5.70 0.01
N GLY A 210 -13.52 -6.02 -0.90
CA GLY A 210 -13.76 -5.18 -2.07
C GLY A 210 -14.12 -3.73 -1.70
N HIS A 211 -14.87 -3.52 -0.60
CA HIS A 211 -15.30 -2.19 -0.19
C HIS A 211 -14.14 -1.35 0.33
N ARG A 212 -13.35 -1.90 1.27
CA ARG A 212 -12.16 -1.24 1.83
C ARG A 212 -11.11 -0.99 0.76
N LEU A 213 -10.91 -1.94 -0.16
CA LEU A 213 -9.96 -1.78 -1.26
C LEU A 213 -10.41 -0.69 -2.24
N THR A 214 -11.69 -0.65 -2.61
CA THR A 214 -12.23 0.42 -3.46
C THR A 214 -12.05 1.78 -2.83
N ALA A 215 -12.45 1.95 -1.56
CA ALA A 215 -12.28 3.21 -0.86
C ALA A 215 -10.80 3.61 -0.76
N HIS A 216 -9.90 2.66 -0.50
CA HIS A 216 -8.48 2.94 -0.44
C HIS A 216 -7.92 3.41 -1.78
N LEU A 217 -8.19 2.68 -2.88
CA LEU A 217 -7.68 3.04 -4.21
C LEU A 217 -8.23 4.39 -4.68
N ALA A 218 -9.50 4.69 -4.42
CA ALA A 218 -10.09 5.98 -4.78
C ALA A 218 -9.45 7.15 -4.02
N ASN A 219 -9.24 7.00 -2.70
CA ASN A 219 -8.62 8.03 -1.87
C ASN A 219 -7.11 8.23 -2.13
N CYS A 220 -6.46 7.30 -2.84
CA CYS A 220 -5.05 7.40 -3.17
C CYS A 220 -4.78 8.11 -4.50
N ALA A 221 -5.78 8.28 -5.36
CA ALA A 221 -5.55 8.89 -6.66
C ALA A 221 -5.41 10.41 -6.51
N ASP A 222 -4.26 10.96 -6.91
CA ASP A 222 -4.10 12.41 -6.96
C ASP A 222 -4.99 13.01 -8.06
N PRO A 223 -5.53 14.21 -7.85
CA PRO A 223 -6.15 14.97 -8.92
C PRO A 223 -5.12 15.35 -9.98
N ASP A 224 -5.56 15.47 -11.22
CA ASP A 224 -4.79 16.06 -12.32
C ASP A 224 -4.42 17.52 -12.00
N PRO A 225 -3.40 18.13 -12.63
CA PRO A 225 -3.17 19.57 -12.70
C PRO A 225 -4.41 20.47 -12.72
N ASP A 226 -5.48 20.07 -13.42
CA ASP A 226 -6.75 20.81 -13.48
C ASP A 226 -7.68 20.60 -12.26
N GLY A 227 -7.19 19.93 -11.21
CA GLY A 227 -7.95 19.59 -10.00
C GLY A 227 -8.96 18.46 -10.18
N ARG A 228 -9.00 17.80 -11.36
CA ARG A 228 -9.97 16.75 -11.67
C ARG A 228 -9.45 15.38 -11.26
N LEU A 229 -10.29 14.59 -10.60
CA LEU A 229 -9.94 13.23 -10.23
C LEU A 229 -10.00 12.30 -11.45
N PRO A 230 -9.02 11.38 -11.59
CA PRO A 230 -9.00 10.43 -12.69
C PRO A 230 -10.16 9.45 -12.58
N ARG A 231 -10.84 9.22 -13.71
CA ARG A 231 -11.86 8.18 -13.82
C ARG A 231 -11.23 6.85 -14.18
N PHE A 232 -11.46 5.84 -13.35
CA PHE A 232 -10.97 4.48 -13.60
C PHE A 232 -12.10 3.64 -14.21
N CYS A 233 -11.95 3.28 -15.48
CA CYS A 233 -12.95 2.50 -16.22
C CYS A 233 -12.42 1.12 -16.61
N ASN A 234 -13.34 0.18 -16.80
CA ASN A 234 -13.02 -1.10 -17.42
C ASN A 234 -12.90 -0.91 -18.94
N ALA A 235 -11.79 -1.34 -19.54
CA ALA A 235 -11.53 -1.16 -20.97
C ALA A 235 -12.57 -1.84 -21.88
N CYS A 236 -13.10 -3.00 -21.47
CA CYS A 236 -14.01 -3.79 -22.30
C CYS A 236 -15.46 -3.29 -22.22
N SER A 237 -15.91 -2.88 -21.03
CA SER A 237 -17.31 -2.49 -20.79
C SER A 237 -17.52 -0.98 -20.66
N SER A 238 -16.46 -0.18 -20.60
CA SER A 238 -16.46 1.26 -20.27
C SER A 238 -17.07 1.62 -18.90
N THR A 239 -17.46 0.61 -18.09
CA THR A 239 -18.05 0.82 -16.77
C THR A 239 -17.01 1.33 -15.79
N GLN A 240 -17.37 2.36 -15.01
CA GLN A 240 -16.56 2.88 -13.93
C GLN A 240 -16.29 1.82 -12.85
N VAL A 241 -15.02 1.66 -12.48
CA VAL A 241 -14.51 0.65 -11.55
C VAL A 241 -14.41 1.20 -10.14
N LEU A 242 -13.93 2.44 -9.99
CA LEU A 242 -13.84 3.15 -8.73
C LEU A 242 -14.90 4.26 -8.68
N PRO A 243 -15.70 4.36 -7.62
CA PRO A 243 -16.72 5.40 -7.46
C PRO A 243 -16.06 6.77 -7.24
N ASP A 244 -16.86 7.83 -7.33
CA ASP A 244 -16.41 9.18 -7.05
C ASP A 244 -16.17 9.39 -5.54
N LEU A 245 -15.29 10.33 -5.17
CA LEU A 245 -14.97 10.57 -3.75
C LEU A 245 -16.20 10.98 -2.91
N ASP A 246 -17.18 11.67 -3.49
CA ASP A 246 -18.43 12.01 -2.80
C ASP A 246 -19.29 10.78 -2.46
N GLN A 247 -19.21 9.72 -3.27
CA GLN A 247 -19.88 8.45 -2.99
C GLN A 247 -19.12 7.69 -1.89
N ILE A 248 -17.78 7.73 -1.92
CA ILE A 248 -16.94 7.17 -0.85
C ILE A 248 -17.21 7.86 0.49
N ALA A 249 -17.25 9.19 0.52
CA ALA A 249 -17.46 9.97 1.73
C ALA A 249 -18.82 9.69 2.39
N ARG A 250 -19.87 9.48 1.57
CA ARG A 250 -21.21 9.09 2.04
C ARG A 250 -21.34 7.60 2.38
N GLY A 251 -20.37 6.77 1.98
CA GLY A 251 -20.42 5.32 2.15
C GLY A 251 -21.49 4.62 1.30
N ASP A 252 -22.07 5.33 0.33
CA ASP A 252 -23.14 4.82 -0.53
C ASP A 252 -22.59 4.55 -1.94
N PHE A 253 -21.86 3.45 -2.08
CA PHE A 253 -21.34 3.02 -3.37
C PHE A 253 -21.44 1.51 -3.55
N THR A 254 -21.78 1.10 -4.77
CA THR A 254 -21.75 -0.30 -5.15
C THR A 254 -20.34 -0.68 -5.59
N VAL A 255 -19.76 -1.64 -4.87
CA VAL A 255 -18.43 -2.16 -5.20
C VAL A 255 -18.49 -2.98 -6.49
N SER A 256 -17.75 -2.53 -7.50
CA SER A 256 -17.60 -3.24 -8.78
C SER A 256 -16.94 -4.62 -8.60
N SER A 257 -17.07 -5.49 -9.61
CA SER A 257 -16.56 -6.86 -9.50
C SER A 257 -15.04 -6.94 -9.40
N GLN A 258 -14.33 -5.96 -9.98
CA GLN A 258 -12.89 -5.96 -10.16
C GLN A 258 -12.14 -5.76 -8.83
N PRO A 259 -12.47 -4.78 -7.97
CA PRO A 259 -11.90 -4.66 -6.63
C PRO A 259 -12.22 -5.85 -5.72
N LYS A 260 -13.43 -6.44 -5.82
CA LYS A 260 -13.77 -7.68 -5.08
C LYS A 260 -12.86 -8.84 -5.46
N GLN A 261 -12.63 -9.03 -6.77
CA GLN A 261 -11.74 -10.08 -7.27
C GLN A 261 -10.28 -9.81 -6.90
N LEU A 262 -9.85 -8.55 -6.98
CA LEU A 262 -8.49 -8.15 -6.61
C LEU A 262 -8.24 -8.40 -5.12
N ALA A 263 -9.17 -7.97 -4.26
CA ALA A 263 -9.14 -8.23 -2.81
C ALA A 263 -9.03 -9.73 -2.52
N ALA A 264 -9.89 -10.56 -3.14
CA ALA A 264 -9.85 -12.01 -2.96
C ALA A 264 -8.52 -12.63 -3.44
N ARG A 265 -8.03 -12.25 -4.62
CA ARG A 265 -6.77 -12.75 -5.21
C ARG A 265 -5.56 -12.37 -4.35
N CYS A 266 -5.54 -11.15 -3.82
CA CYS A 266 -4.47 -10.66 -2.96
C CYS A 266 -4.67 -11.08 -1.49
N ARG A 267 -5.70 -11.90 -1.19
CA ARG A 267 -6.06 -12.33 0.18
C ARG A 267 -6.23 -11.14 1.13
N GLY A 268 -6.69 -10.01 0.60
CA GLY A 268 -6.88 -8.76 1.32
C GLY A 268 -5.61 -7.96 1.61
N ASN A 269 -4.46 -8.33 1.05
CA ASN A 269 -3.22 -7.58 1.23
C ASN A 269 -3.22 -6.30 0.37
N PRO A 270 -3.28 -5.10 0.98
CA PRO A 270 -3.40 -3.86 0.23
C PRO A 270 -2.11 -3.52 -0.54
N GLY A 271 -0.93 -3.87 -0.01
CA GLY A 271 0.34 -3.65 -0.71
C GLY A 271 0.46 -4.45 -2.00
N ILE A 272 0.09 -5.74 -1.96
CA ILE A 272 0.04 -6.58 -3.16
C ILE A 272 -1.05 -6.09 -4.12
N ALA A 273 -2.24 -5.75 -3.60
CA ALA A 273 -3.33 -5.24 -4.42
C ALA A 273 -2.93 -3.96 -5.18
N ARG A 274 -2.20 -3.05 -4.51
CA ARG A 274 -1.64 -1.84 -5.11
C ARG A 274 -0.70 -2.15 -6.27
N LEU A 275 0.24 -3.08 -6.09
CA LEU A 275 1.19 -3.48 -7.15
C LEU A 275 0.45 -4.04 -8.37
N TYR A 276 -0.54 -4.90 -8.14
CA TYR A 276 -1.37 -5.44 -9.22
C TYR A 276 -2.22 -4.38 -9.92
N TRP A 277 -2.77 -3.44 -9.15
CA TRP A 277 -3.53 -2.31 -9.68
C TRP A 277 -2.65 -1.45 -10.58
N GLN A 278 -1.50 -1.00 -10.08
CA GLN A 278 -0.53 -0.20 -10.81
C GLN A 278 -0.09 -0.87 -12.12
N ALA A 279 0.20 -2.17 -12.10
CA ALA A 279 0.61 -2.92 -13.29
C ALA A 279 -0.46 -2.99 -14.40
N ARG A 280 -1.74 -2.81 -14.05
CA ARG A 280 -2.88 -2.92 -14.95
C ARG A 280 -3.39 -1.59 -15.49
N LEU A 281 -2.97 -0.46 -14.91
CA LEU A 281 -3.42 0.83 -15.39
C LEU A 281 -2.85 1.10 -16.79
N ARG A 282 -3.71 1.56 -17.67
CA ARG A 282 -3.42 2.02 -19.02
C ARG A 282 -4.17 3.31 -19.26
N VAL A 283 -3.72 4.09 -20.23
CA VAL A 283 -4.37 5.34 -20.63
C VAL A 283 -4.90 5.20 -22.05
N GLU A 284 -6.03 5.85 -22.30
CA GLU A 284 -6.53 6.06 -23.65
C GLU A 284 -5.60 7.03 -24.37
N PRO A 285 -5.21 6.78 -25.63
CA PRO A 285 -4.48 7.78 -26.40
C PRO A 285 -5.33 9.06 -26.51
N GLU A 286 -4.69 10.22 -26.32
CA GLU A 286 -5.35 11.48 -26.65
C GLU A 286 -5.57 11.49 -28.17
N ASP A 287 -6.82 11.35 -28.61
CA ASP A 287 -7.15 11.53 -30.02
C ASP A 287 -6.69 12.94 -30.42
N GLY A 288 -5.71 13.03 -31.31
CA GLY A 288 -5.11 14.28 -31.81
C GLY A 288 -6.06 15.25 -32.52
N ARG A 289 -7.38 15.08 -32.37
CA ARG A 289 -8.43 15.92 -32.97
C ARG A 289 -8.55 17.31 -32.35
N ALA A 290 -7.84 17.61 -31.26
CA ALA A 290 -7.78 18.95 -30.68
C ALA A 290 -6.72 19.86 -31.37
N ALA A 291 -5.84 19.31 -32.21
CA ALA A 291 -4.76 20.08 -32.85
C ALA A 291 -5.10 20.62 -34.26
N GLU A 292 -6.14 20.12 -34.93
CA GLU A 292 -6.46 20.50 -36.32
C GLU A 292 -7.50 21.63 -36.46
N ALA A 293 -8.04 22.18 -35.35
CA ALA A 293 -8.97 23.31 -35.41
C ALA A 293 -8.28 24.69 -35.43
N ALA A 294 -6.94 24.74 -35.53
CA ALA A 294 -6.17 25.99 -35.49
C ALA A 294 -5.47 26.36 -36.81
N ASP A 295 -5.61 25.57 -37.88
CA ASP A 295 -4.88 25.79 -39.14
C ASP A 295 -5.76 25.85 -40.41
N ASP A 296 -7.07 26.06 -40.27
CA ASP A 296 -7.94 26.42 -41.41
C ASP A 296 -8.35 27.90 -41.30
N GLY A 297 -7.40 28.78 -41.60
CA GLY A 297 -7.62 30.23 -41.49
C GLY A 297 -6.63 31.11 -42.24
N ALA A 298 -5.92 30.61 -43.24
CA ALA A 298 -5.10 31.48 -44.09
C ALA A 298 -4.93 30.89 -45.50
N GLU A 299 -5.86 31.20 -46.41
CA GLU A 299 -5.55 31.73 -47.75
C GLU A 299 -6.82 31.81 -48.62
N ALA A 300 -7.17 33.02 -49.05
CA ALA A 300 -7.44 33.36 -50.45
C ALA A 300 -8.09 34.75 -50.57
N ARG A 301 -7.29 35.77 -50.94
CA ARG A 301 -7.72 36.82 -51.87
C ARG A 301 -6.53 37.64 -52.38
N ALA A 302 -6.16 37.34 -53.62
CA ALA A 302 -5.56 38.26 -54.59
C ALA A 302 -6.31 38.01 -55.93
N PRO A 303 -6.20 38.84 -57.00
CA PRO A 303 -5.27 39.94 -57.24
C PRO A 303 -5.90 41.21 -57.87
N GLY A 304 -5.11 42.26 -58.10
CA GLY A 304 -5.56 43.47 -58.81
C GLY A 304 -4.51 44.59 -58.94
N ASP A 305 -3.41 44.27 -59.62
CA ASP A 305 -2.56 45.10 -60.50
C ASP A 305 -2.76 46.64 -60.54
N GLN A 306 -1.71 47.41 -60.18
CA GLN A 306 -1.08 48.47 -61.00
C GLN A 306 -0.05 49.30 -60.21
N ASN A 307 1.22 49.21 -60.62
CA ASN A 307 2.30 50.21 -60.45
C ASN A 307 2.24 51.19 -61.66
N PRO A 308 3.04 52.27 -61.83
CA PRO A 308 4.07 52.92 -60.99
C PRO A 308 4.05 54.48 -61.00
N ALA A 309 4.89 55.11 -60.16
CA ALA A 309 5.63 56.38 -60.37
C ALA A 309 5.95 57.03 -59.00
N ALA A 310 7.21 57.10 -58.56
CA ALA A 310 8.19 58.16 -58.86
C ALA A 310 7.82 59.53 -58.25
N GLY A 311 8.69 60.04 -57.36
CA GLY A 311 8.84 61.49 -57.16
C GLY A 311 8.98 61.98 -55.72
N LEU A 312 10.23 62.28 -55.35
CA LEU A 312 10.66 63.58 -54.80
C LEU A 312 10.02 64.16 -53.51
N ALA A 313 10.91 64.31 -52.52
CA ALA A 313 11.32 65.58 -51.91
C ALA A 313 10.51 66.21 -50.74
N GLU A 314 11.31 66.61 -49.74
CA GLU A 314 11.16 67.75 -48.81
C GLU A 314 10.06 67.63 -47.73
N ARG A 315 10.28 67.94 -46.45
CA ARG A 315 11.35 68.63 -45.71
C ARG A 315 11.26 68.23 -44.24
#